data_AF-A0A436WZU3-F1
#
_entry.id   AF-A0A436WZU3-F1
#
_cell.length_a   1.000
_cell.length_b   1.000
_cell.length_c   1.000
_cell.angle_alpha   90.00
_cell.angle_beta   90.00
_cell.angle_gamma   90.00
#
_symmetry.space_group_name_H-M   'P 1'
#
loop_
_entity.id
_entity.type
_entity.pdbx_description
1 polymer ?
#
loop_
_entity_poly.entity_id
_entity_poly.type
_entity_poly.pdbx_seq_one_letter_code
_entity_poly.pdbx_strand_id
1 'polypeptide(L)'
;MSREIRDIMAECMRRERYGLIRPLWADMVGDDAAAEEVRRRADHLIRILADYGVELVFRGDVTPPAVPTSQTILVNQVFGQPDTLREIRAGEGAFSILAIKAGVPTAEQSFTLNEVMLNAGLVLADDPAAKTIKGLGRQLAAATEIYRLNAAGVGGGK
;
A
#
# COMPACT_ATOMS: atom_id res chain seq x y z
N MET A 1 21.84 -14.61 15.97
CA MET A 1 22.15 -14.77 14.53
C MET A 1 21.55 -13.57 13.80
N SER A 2 22.35 -12.83 13.05
CA SER A 2 21.83 -11.79 12.14
C SER A 2 21.03 -12.47 11.03
N ARG A 3 19.85 -11.94 10.69
CA ARG A 3 19.08 -12.43 9.54
C ARG A 3 19.76 -12.00 8.25
N GLU A 4 19.72 -12.86 7.24
CA GLU A 4 20.23 -12.56 5.91
C GLU A 4 19.46 -11.39 5.27
N ILE A 5 20.15 -10.54 4.48
CA ILE A 5 19.53 -9.38 3.81
C ILE A 5 18.40 -9.83 2.89
N ARG A 6 18.56 -10.98 2.20
CA ARG A 6 17.50 -11.55 1.35
C ARG A 6 16.22 -11.85 2.13
N ASP A 7 16.33 -12.36 3.35
CA ASP A 7 15.17 -12.68 4.21
C ASP A 7 14.51 -11.42 4.76
N ILE A 8 15.30 -10.39 5.07
CA ILE A 8 14.78 -9.09 5.49
C ILE A 8 14.02 -8.45 4.33
N MET A 9 14.62 -8.43 3.14
CA MET A 9 14.00 -7.86 1.94
C MET A 9 12.73 -8.61 1.53
N ALA A 10 12.76 -9.95 1.55
CA ALA A 10 11.60 -10.77 1.25
C ALA A 10 10.44 -10.52 2.24
N GLU A 11 10.74 -10.44 3.53
CA GLU A 11 9.72 -10.08 4.52
C GLU A 11 9.16 -8.66 4.29
N CYS A 12 10.02 -7.67 4.02
CA CYS A 12 9.59 -6.31 3.71
C CYS A 12 8.66 -6.27 2.49
N MET A 13 8.99 -6.96 1.40
CA MET A 13 8.15 -7.06 0.21
C MET A 13 6.80 -7.74 0.51
N ARG A 14 6.79 -8.75 1.38
CA ARG A 14 5.55 -9.40 1.82
C ARG A 14 4.68 -8.47 2.66
N ARG A 15 5.29 -7.76 3.62
CA ARG A 15 4.62 -6.80 4.50
C ARG A 15 4.05 -5.63 3.72
N GLU A 16 4.75 -5.16 2.69
CA GLU A 16 4.23 -4.15 1.77
C GLU A 16 2.97 -4.68 1.06
N ARG A 17 3.02 -5.89 0.49
CA ARG A 17 1.88 -6.43 -0.26
C ARG A 17 0.66 -6.71 0.62
N TYR A 18 0.87 -7.29 1.80
CA TYR A 18 -0.21 -7.90 2.59
C TYR A 18 -0.40 -7.29 3.99
N GLY A 19 0.46 -6.37 4.41
CA GLY A 19 0.53 -5.95 5.81
C GLY A 19 1.16 -7.01 6.73
N LEU A 20 1.03 -6.81 8.04
CA LEU A 20 1.55 -7.73 9.05
C LEU A 20 0.56 -8.89 9.27
N ILE A 21 0.55 -9.86 8.34
CA ILE A 21 -0.34 -11.02 8.39
C ILE A 21 0.40 -12.32 8.76
N ARG A 22 -0.31 -13.21 9.44
CA ARG A 22 0.14 -14.58 9.74
C ARG A 22 0.06 -15.48 8.49
N PRO A 23 0.92 -16.51 8.36
CA PRO A 23 2.10 -16.80 9.19
C PRO A 23 3.11 -15.64 9.13
N LEU A 24 3.79 -15.34 10.24
CA LEU A 24 4.89 -14.35 10.22
C LEU A 24 6.05 -14.92 9.40
N TRP A 25 6.99 -14.06 8.98
CA TRP A 25 8.15 -14.55 8.24
C TRP A 25 8.91 -15.65 9.00
N ALA A 26 9.10 -15.48 10.31
CA ALA A 26 9.72 -16.50 11.16
C ALA A 26 8.98 -17.85 11.16
N ASP A 27 7.66 -17.82 11.01
CA ASP A 27 6.83 -19.03 10.90
C ASP A 27 6.94 -19.65 9.51
N MET A 28 7.09 -18.82 8.46
CA MET A 28 7.20 -19.25 7.06
C MET A 28 8.57 -19.83 6.71
N VAL A 29 9.65 -19.41 7.35
CA VAL A 29 10.99 -19.96 7.07
C VAL A 29 11.06 -21.46 7.40
N GLY A 30 10.16 -21.99 8.23
CA GLY A 30 10.01 -23.43 8.43
C GLY A 30 9.34 -24.18 7.25
N ASP A 31 8.68 -23.45 6.34
CA ASP A 31 8.09 -23.92 5.09
C ASP A 31 8.86 -23.33 3.90
N ASP A 32 9.99 -23.96 3.59
CA ASP A 32 10.98 -23.46 2.63
C ASP A 32 10.41 -23.14 1.25
N ALA A 33 9.38 -23.87 0.78
CA ALA A 33 8.83 -23.65 -0.55
C ALA A 33 8.12 -22.29 -0.66
N ALA A 34 7.29 -21.94 0.32
CA ALA A 34 6.55 -20.69 0.34
C ALA A 34 7.48 -19.49 0.61
N ALA A 35 8.47 -19.65 1.49
CA ALA A 35 9.48 -18.62 1.73
C ALA A 35 10.36 -18.38 0.48
N GLU A 36 10.73 -19.44 -0.24
CA GLU A 36 11.62 -19.35 -1.40
C GLU A 36 11.00 -18.62 -2.59
N GLU A 37 9.68 -18.70 -2.79
CA GLU A 37 9.00 -17.89 -3.81
C GLU A 37 9.23 -16.39 -3.58
N VAL A 38 9.07 -15.94 -2.33
CA VAL A 38 9.25 -14.52 -1.98
C VAL A 38 10.73 -14.14 -2.02
N ARG A 39 11.62 -15.03 -1.56
CA ARG A 39 13.08 -14.80 -1.63
C ARG A 39 13.56 -14.62 -3.07
N ARG A 40 13.09 -15.41 -4.03
CA ARG A 40 13.46 -15.24 -5.46
C ARG A 40 13.08 -13.85 -6.00
N ARG A 41 11.94 -13.31 -5.58
CA ARG A 41 11.53 -11.93 -5.93
C ARG A 41 12.44 -10.90 -5.27
N ALA A 42 12.82 -11.11 -4.01
CA ALA A 42 13.79 -10.26 -3.32
C ALA A 42 15.17 -10.30 -4.00
N ASP A 43 15.69 -11.48 -4.32
CA ASP A 43 16.96 -11.68 -5.02
C ASP A 43 16.96 -11.03 -6.41
N HIS A 44 15.83 -11.05 -7.11
CA HIS A 44 15.68 -10.31 -8.36
C HIS A 44 15.76 -8.78 -8.16
N LEU A 45 15.04 -8.24 -7.17
CA LEU A 45 15.07 -6.80 -6.89
C LEU A 45 16.45 -6.32 -6.40
N ILE A 46 17.14 -7.12 -5.59
CA ILE A 46 18.52 -6.84 -5.17
C ILE A 46 19.44 -6.74 -6.39
N ARG A 47 19.30 -7.63 -7.37
CA ARG A 47 20.06 -7.56 -8.63
C ARG A 47 19.74 -6.30 -9.43
N ILE A 48 18.46 -5.93 -9.57
CA ILE A 48 18.07 -4.68 -10.23
C ILE A 48 18.74 -3.49 -9.53
N LEU A 49 18.71 -3.42 -8.20
CA LEU A 49 19.35 -2.33 -7.46
C LEU A 49 20.86 -2.28 -7.71
N ALA A 50 21.53 -3.44 -7.70
CA ALA A 50 22.95 -3.54 -7.98
C ALA A 50 23.31 -3.06 -9.41
N ASP A 51 22.46 -3.34 -10.41
CA ASP A 51 22.66 -2.86 -11.79
C ASP A 51 22.64 -1.32 -11.87
N TYR A 52 21.96 -0.64 -10.94
CA TYR A 52 21.95 0.81 -10.78
C TYR A 52 23.00 1.34 -9.79
N GLY A 53 23.93 0.49 -9.33
CA GLY A 53 24.98 0.85 -8.37
C GLY A 53 24.48 1.05 -6.92
N VAL A 54 23.30 0.51 -6.58
CA VAL A 54 22.74 0.58 -5.23
C VAL A 54 23.03 -0.71 -4.46
N GLU A 55 23.64 -0.58 -3.29
CA GLU A 55 23.91 -1.69 -2.38
C GLU A 55 22.98 -1.63 -1.15
N LEU A 56 22.39 -2.77 -0.79
CA LEU A 56 21.66 -2.92 0.47
C LEU A 56 22.62 -3.38 1.58
N VAL A 57 22.66 -2.63 2.67
CA VAL A 57 23.48 -2.95 3.84
C VAL A 57 22.64 -2.98 5.11
N PHE A 58 22.88 -3.96 5.99
CA PHE A 58 22.25 -4.01 7.31
C PHE A 58 22.96 -3.05 8.28
N ARG A 59 22.23 -2.06 8.81
CA ARG A 59 22.80 -1.01 9.67
C ARG A 59 22.47 -1.16 11.17
N GLY A 60 21.84 -2.25 11.59
CA GLY A 60 21.39 -2.42 12.97
C GLY A 60 20.21 -1.51 13.32
N ASP A 61 20.18 -0.98 14.55
CA ASP A 61 19.12 -0.08 15.00
C ASP A 61 19.26 1.30 14.36
N VAL A 62 18.35 1.59 13.43
CA VAL A 62 18.23 2.88 12.75
C VAL A 62 16.86 3.47 13.01
N THR A 63 16.81 4.76 13.27
CA THR A 63 15.54 5.50 13.32
C THR A 63 14.89 5.43 11.93
N PRO A 64 13.62 4.96 11.82
CA PRO A 64 12.93 4.95 10.54
C PRO A 64 12.89 6.34 9.91
N PRO A 65 12.93 6.45 8.58
CA PRO A 65 12.74 7.72 7.91
C PRO A 65 11.37 8.32 8.26
N ALA A 66 11.29 9.65 8.26
CA ALA A 66 10.02 10.34 8.46
C ALA A 66 8.99 9.91 7.40
N VAL A 67 7.71 9.91 7.79
CA VAL A 67 6.60 9.61 6.89
C VAL A 67 6.64 10.58 5.69
N PRO A 68 6.36 10.13 4.45
CA PRO A 68 6.29 11.00 3.30
C PRO A 68 5.39 12.23 3.54
N THR A 69 5.85 13.41 3.13
CA THR A 69 5.10 14.68 3.27
C THR A 69 4.17 14.97 2.09
N SER A 70 4.27 14.18 1.03
CA SER A 70 3.41 14.31 -0.16
C SER A 70 1.96 14.03 0.22
N GLN A 71 1.07 14.93 -0.17
CA GLN A 71 -0.37 14.69 -0.11
C GLN A 71 -0.82 13.65 -1.14
N THR A 72 -0.10 13.53 -2.26
CA THR A 72 -0.34 12.49 -3.26
C THR A 72 0.17 11.16 -2.74
N ILE A 73 -0.73 10.19 -2.61
CA ILE A 73 -0.44 8.85 -2.10
C ILE A 73 -0.18 7.89 -3.26
N LEU A 74 -1.03 7.93 -4.29
CA LEU A 74 -0.94 7.08 -5.47
C LEU A 74 -1.47 7.83 -6.68
N VAL A 75 -0.85 7.66 -7.84
CA VAL A 75 -1.36 8.13 -9.13
C VAL A 75 -1.19 7.05 -10.18
N ASN A 76 -2.29 6.58 -10.77
CA ASN A 76 -2.28 5.54 -11.80
C ASN A 76 -3.09 5.97 -13.02
N GLN A 77 -2.66 5.57 -14.21
CA GLN A 77 -3.46 5.72 -15.42
C GLN A 77 -4.73 4.86 -15.35
N VAL A 78 -5.85 5.41 -15.83
CA VAL A 78 -7.10 4.65 -15.95
C VAL A 78 -7.03 3.78 -17.20
N PHE A 79 -7.24 2.48 -17.03
CA PHE A 79 -7.25 1.52 -18.14
C PHE A 79 -8.26 1.96 -19.23
N GLY A 80 -7.81 1.98 -20.49
CA GLY A 80 -8.62 2.42 -21.63
C GLY A 80 -8.85 3.92 -21.73
N GLN A 81 -8.27 4.75 -20.85
CA GLN A 81 -8.37 6.21 -20.89
C GLN A 81 -6.97 6.84 -20.76
N PRO A 82 -6.20 6.97 -21.84
CA PRO A 82 -4.80 7.38 -21.79
C PRO A 82 -4.56 8.75 -21.18
N ASP A 83 -5.51 9.67 -21.36
CA ASP A 83 -5.40 11.05 -20.85
C ASP A 83 -6.01 11.23 -19.46
N THR A 84 -6.34 10.12 -18.77
CA THR A 84 -6.97 10.15 -17.44
C THR A 84 -6.11 9.43 -16.42
N LEU A 85 -5.72 10.15 -15.38
CA LEU A 85 -5.10 9.57 -14.19
C LEU A 85 -6.11 9.51 -13.04
N ARG A 86 -5.84 8.59 -12.13
CA ARG A 86 -6.56 8.38 -10.89
C ARG A 86 -5.60 8.64 -9.75
N GLU A 87 -5.87 9.66 -8.96
CA GLU A 87 -5.05 10.01 -7.80
C GLU A 87 -5.80 9.73 -6.50
N ILE A 88 -5.07 9.20 -5.51
CA ILE A 88 -5.48 9.22 -4.10
C ILE A 88 -4.68 10.33 -3.42
N ARG A 89 -5.38 11.28 -2.81
CA ARG A 89 -4.79 12.45 -2.16
C ARG A 89 -5.27 12.59 -0.71
N ALA A 90 -4.35 12.83 0.21
CA ALA A 90 -4.66 13.25 1.57
C ALA A 90 -4.98 14.75 1.63
N GLY A 91 -6.01 15.12 2.39
CA GLY A 91 -6.39 16.50 2.69
C GLY A 91 -6.62 16.70 4.18
N GLU A 92 -7.23 17.82 4.56
CA GLU A 92 -7.53 18.15 5.96
C GLU A 92 -8.56 17.17 6.54
N GLY A 93 -8.09 16.15 7.26
CA GLY A 93 -8.95 15.19 7.98
C GLY A 93 -9.58 14.10 7.11
N ALA A 94 -9.29 14.07 5.80
CA ALA A 94 -9.92 13.15 4.86
C ALA A 94 -8.98 12.77 3.70
N PHE A 95 -9.43 11.79 2.91
CA PHE A 95 -8.81 11.35 1.68
C PHE A 95 -9.76 11.59 0.52
N SER A 96 -9.20 11.92 -0.63
CA SER A 96 -9.95 12.14 -1.87
C SER A 96 -9.44 11.23 -2.97
N ILE A 97 -10.37 10.71 -3.77
CA ILE A 97 -10.07 10.09 -5.05
C ILE A 97 -10.35 11.12 -6.13
N LEU A 98 -9.31 11.52 -6.84
CA LEU A 98 -9.37 12.51 -7.92
C LEU A 98 -9.25 11.82 -9.27
N ALA A 99 -10.00 12.29 -10.26
CA ALA A 99 -9.68 12.05 -11.66
C ALA A 99 -8.91 13.27 -12.18
N ILE A 100 -7.74 13.03 -12.77
CA ILE A 100 -6.95 14.07 -13.42
C ILE A 100 -7.10 13.89 -14.92
N LYS A 101 -7.69 14.87 -15.60
CA LYS A 101 -7.81 14.89 -17.06
C LYS A 101 -7.13 16.12 -17.60
N ALA A 102 -6.19 15.95 -18.54
CA ALA A 102 -5.39 17.05 -19.08
C ALA A 102 -4.76 17.95 -17.97
N GLY A 103 -4.29 17.32 -16.88
CA GLY A 103 -3.71 18.02 -15.73
C GLY A 103 -4.70 18.66 -14.75
N VAL A 104 -6.02 18.62 -15.03
CA VAL A 104 -7.05 19.20 -14.15
C VAL A 104 -7.59 18.14 -13.20
N PRO A 105 -7.39 18.28 -11.88
CA PRO A 105 -7.94 17.35 -10.89
C PRO A 105 -9.40 17.66 -10.58
N THR A 106 -10.25 16.63 -10.61
CA THR A 106 -11.66 16.67 -10.20
C THR A 106 -11.88 15.64 -9.10
N ALA A 107 -12.39 16.08 -7.95
CA ALA A 107 -12.73 15.16 -6.86
C ALA A 107 -13.95 14.32 -7.24
N GLU A 108 -13.78 13.00 -7.28
CA GLU A 108 -14.87 12.06 -7.54
C GLU A 108 -15.44 11.46 -6.25
N GLN A 109 -14.63 11.37 -5.19
CA GLN A 109 -15.04 10.88 -3.89
C GLN A 109 -14.16 11.48 -2.80
N SER A 110 -14.75 11.78 -1.65
CA SER A 110 -14.04 12.14 -0.41
C SER A 110 -14.50 11.19 0.69
N PHE A 111 -13.59 10.80 1.59
CA PHE A 111 -13.90 9.89 2.69
C PHE A 111 -12.87 9.97 3.82
N THR A 112 -13.25 9.48 5.00
CA THR A 112 -12.33 9.20 6.11
C THR A 112 -12.02 7.71 6.22
N LEU A 113 -10.89 7.33 6.83
CA LEU A 113 -10.60 5.90 7.07
C LEU A 113 -11.66 5.24 7.96
N ASN A 114 -12.22 5.96 8.93
CA ASN A 114 -13.29 5.46 9.78
C ASN A 114 -14.53 5.06 8.96
N GLU A 115 -14.95 5.92 8.03
CA GLU A 115 -16.05 5.60 7.11
C GLU A 115 -15.74 4.37 6.27
N VAL A 116 -14.50 4.24 5.77
CA VAL A 116 -14.13 3.04 4.99
C VAL A 116 -14.17 1.78 5.85
N MET A 117 -13.75 1.84 7.11
CA MET A 117 -13.80 0.68 8.01
C MET A 117 -15.23 0.24 8.31
N LEU A 118 -16.14 1.20 8.53
CA LEU A 118 -17.57 0.90 8.68
C LEU A 118 -18.13 0.26 7.40
N ASN A 119 -17.80 0.82 6.24
CA ASN A 119 -18.24 0.28 4.95
C ASN A 119 -17.65 -1.10 4.65
N ALA A 120 -16.41 -1.36 5.04
CA ALA A 120 -15.79 -2.68 4.94
C ALA A 120 -16.52 -3.71 5.82
N GLY A 121 -16.97 -3.30 7.00
CA GLY A 121 -17.82 -4.13 7.87
C GLY A 121 -19.14 -4.51 7.21
N LEU A 122 -19.80 -3.58 6.51
CA LEU A 122 -21.02 -3.87 5.74
C LEU A 122 -20.76 -4.91 4.64
N VAL A 123 -19.64 -4.79 3.91
CA VAL A 123 -19.27 -5.77 2.88
C VAL A 123 -19.01 -7.14 3.50
N LEU A 124 -18.28 -7.18 4.61
CA LEU A 124 -17.93 -8.43 5.29
C LEU A 124 -19.16 -9.16 5.85
N ALA A 125 -20.18 -8.42 6.26
CA ALA A 125 -21.44 -8.96 6.78
C ALA A 125 -22.47 -9.27 5.67
N ASP A 126 -22.10 -9.11 4.39
CA ASP A 126 -23.02 -9.19 3.24
C ASP A 126 -24.27 -8.29 3.39
N ASP A 127 -24.12 -7.15 4.08
CA ASP A 127 -25.23 -6.23 4.34
C ASP A 127 -25.70 -5.58 3.02
N PRO A 128 -27.01 -5.61 2.69
CA PRO A 128 -27.55 -4.97 1.48
C PRO A 128 -27.19 -3.49 1.33
N ALA A 129 -26.98 -2.77 2.45
CA ALA A 129 -26.59 -1.36 2.44
C ALA A 129 -25.27 -1.14 1.68
N ALA A 130 -24.33 -2.10 1.70
CA ALA A 130 -23.07 -2.00 0.96
C ALA A 130 -23.28 -1.76 -0.54
N LYS A 131 -24.33 -2.35 -1.13
CA LYS A 131 -24.64 -2.20 -2.57
C LYS A 131 -25.13 -0.80 -2.95
N THR A 132 -25.54 -0.01 -1.97
CA THR A 132 -26.06 1.35 -2.20
C THR A 132 -24.95 2.41 -2.16
N ILE A 133 -23.76 2.06 -1.66
CA ILE A 133 -22.64 2.99 -1.52
C ILE A 133 -21.93 3.15 -2.88
N LYS A 134 -22.15 4.30 -3.53
CA LYS A 134 -21.52 4.64 -4.81
C LYS A 134 -20.01 4.63 -4.68
N GLY A 135 -19.33 3.87 -5.54
CA GLY A 135 -17.88 3.83 -5.59
C GLY A 135 -17.20 3.05 -4.46
N LEU A 136 -17.96 2.26 -3.68
CA LEU A 136 -17.45 1.49 -2.54
C LEU A 136 -16.19 0.67 -2.87
N GLY A 137 -16.20 -0.08 -3.99
CA GLY A 137 -15.03 -0.88 -4.38
C GLY A 137 -13.77 -0.03 -4.59
N ARG A 138 -13.92 1.20 -5.11
CA ARG A 138 -12.80 2.14 -5.30
C ARG A 138 -12.34 2.73 -3.96
N GLN A 139 -13.27 3.02 -3.06
CA GLN A 139 -12.97 3.48 -1.70
C GLN A 139 -12.17 2.44 -0.92
N LEU A 140 -12.57 1.17 -0.96
CA LEU A 140 -11.87 0.05 -0.30
C LEU A 140 -10.49 -0.21 -0.92
N ALA A 141 -10.39 -0.15 -2.25
CA ALA A 141 -9.10 -0.23 -2.93
C ALA A 141 -8.17 0.93 -2.52
N ALA A 142 -8.70 2.16 -2.43
CA ALA A 142 -7.92 3.31 -2.00
C ALA A 142 -7.41 3.16 -0.55
N ALA A 143 -8.26 2.72 0.37
CA ALA A 143 -7.82 2.43 1.75
C ALA A 143 -6.72 1.36 1.81
N THR A 144 -6.81 0.33 0.97
CA THR A 144 -5.75 -0.70 0.87
C THR A 144 -4.40 -0.09 0.50
N GLU A 145 -4.37 0.80 -0.50
CA GLU A 145 -3.13 1.48 -0.90
C GLU A 145 -2.64 2.49 0.15
N ILE A 146 -3.56 3.19 0.83
CA ILE A 146 -3.22 4.10 1.95
C ILE A 146 -2.49 3.33 3.06
N TYR A 147 -2.99 2.16 3.46
CA TYR A 147 -2.33 1.34 4.48
C TYR A 147 -1.02 0.71 3.99
N ARG A 148 -0.98 0.21 2.75
CA ARG A 148 0.22 -0.36 2.11
C ARG A 148 1.38 0.63 2.07
N LEU A 149 1.08 1.90 1.78
CA LEU A 149 2.07 2.97 1.70
C LEU A 149 2.29 3.69 3.04
N ASN A 150 1.72 3.17 4.14
CA ASN A 150 1.80 3.76 5.47
C ASN A 150 1.40 5.26 5.50
N ALA A 151 0.40 5.62 4.69
CA ALA A 151 -0.07 7.00 4.51
C ALA A 151 -1.29 7.34 5.38
N ALA A 152 -1.75 6.43 6.24
CA ALA A 152 -2.93 6.63 7.08
C ALA A 152 -2.84 7.87 7.98
N GLY A 153 -1.65 8.18 8.50
CA GLY A 153 -1.41 9.36 9.33
C GLY A 153 -1.37 10.69 8.57
N VAL A 154 -1.28 10.67 7.24
CA VAL A 154 -1.17 11.89 6.40
C VAL A 154 -2.53 12.58 6.25
N GLY A 155 -3.64 11.82 6.28
CA GLY A 155 -5.00 12.36 6.20
C GLY A 155 -5.57 12.90 7.52
N GLY A 156 -4.77 13.01 8.58
CA GLY A 156 -5.21 13.62 9.85
C GLY A 156 -5.98 12.71 10.82
N GLY A 157 -6.07 11.40 10.56
CA GLY A 157 -6.61 10.44 11.52
C GLY A 157 -5.55 10.03 12.54
N LYS A 158 -5.65 10.56 13.76
CA LYS A 158 -5.07 9.92 14.96
C LYS A 158 -6.10 8.99 15.59
#